data_AF-A0A349YLQ8-F1
#
_entry.id   AF-A0A349YLQ8-F1
#
_cell.length_a   1.000
_cell.length_b   1.000
_cell.length_c   1.000
_cell.angle_alpha   90.00
_cell.angle_beta   90.00
_cell.angle_gamma   90.00
#
_symmetry.space_group_name_H-M   'P 1'
#
loop_
_entity.id
_entity.type
_entity.pdbx_description
1 polymer ?
#
loop_
_entity_poly.entity_id
_entity_poly.type
_entity_poly.pdbx_seq_one_letter_code
_entity_poly.pdbx_strand_id
1 'polypeptide(L)'
;MEEIYQRTVKLFHAADCMVACRDKILIYRKALASFKQIEDYKDSKHYCRECRKRAKQTRLDIKANAYEAALKKLSNAKNTRDCDVAEEQFRALEDYQDSPNMAEKCLQLKEKFEKKIIRGNMMRVMIAVFVVVLFISCTTTSFKYLRARAYKTAGMYNMAIKLYAKLDTYKDSESMLQECKYYYGLKLKDNQDYPEARQLFAQAHSYNDSEVQEAAVEQIIVRNTEIGKKVVIGGHSWTILDKKNDAALLIKNRALANMTFHNALENVTWEHSSLRQYLNREFMDTFTQEEKENILLSNVTMEDNQMYQVDGGNDTKDHVFLLSVDEAEQYADVMPTCKVNTWLRSPGSDPKTASFLAEGNIVME
;
A
#
# COMPACT_ATOMS: atom_id res chain seq x y z
N MET A 1 -23.15 89.82 -40.95
CA MET A 1 -23.65 88.66 -41.71
C MET A 1 -22.51 87.79 -42.25
N GLU A 2 -21.54 88.36 -42.98
CA GLU A 2 -20.46 87.57 -43.60
C GLU A 2 -19.53 86.83 -42.62
N GLU A 3 -19.11 87.46 -41.52
CA GLU A 3 -18.23 86.83 -40.52
C GLU A 3 -18.87 85.59 -39.86
N ILE A 4 -20.16 85.72 -39.50
CA ILE A 4 -20.97 84.63 -38.93
C ILE A 4 -21.13 83.49 -39.94
N TYR A 5 -21.39 83.83 -41.21
CA TYR A 5 -21.50 82.85 -42.29
C TYR A 5 -20.20 82.05 -42.47
N GLN A 6 -19.06 82.73 -42.66
CA GLN A 6 -17.76 82.08 -42.87
C GLN A 6 -17.35 81.19 -41.69
N ARG A 7 -17.57 81.66 -40.46
CA ARG A 7 -17.29 80.87 -39.25
C ARG A 7 -18.18 79.63 -39.16
N THR A 8 -19.46 79.75 -39.50
CA THR A 8 -20.42 78.65 -39.42
C THR A 8 -20.19 77.61 -40.52
N VAL A 9 -19.81 78.05 -41.73
CA VAL A 9 -19.40 77.15 -42.84
C VAL A 9 -18.14 76.36 -42.46
N LYS A 10 -17.13 77.02 -41.87
CA LYS A 10 -15.94 76.33 -41.35
C LYS A 10 -16.31 75.29 -40.28
N LEU A 11 -17.20 75.64 -39.35
CA LEU A 11 -17.67 74.72 -38.30
C LEU A 11 -18.45 73.53 -38.87
N PHE A 12 -19.27 73.75 -39.89
CA PHE A 12 -20.00 72.71 -40.60
C PHE A 12 -19.04 71.71 -41.28
N HIS A 13 -18.05 72.20 -42.03
CA HIS A 13 -17.07 71.34 -42.70
C HIS A 13 -16.12 70.64 -41.72
N ALA A 14 -15.78 71.27 -40.59
CA ALA A 14 -15.01 70.62 -39.54
C ALA A 14 -15.74 69.38 -38.96
N ALA A 15 -17.07 69.44 -38.86
CA ALA A 15 -17.87 68.29 -38.43
C ALA A 15 -17.85 67.14 -39.43
N ASP A 16 -17.71 67.41 -40.74
CA ASP A 16 -17.67 66.36 -41.77
C ASP A 16 -16.45 65.43 -41.58
N CYS A 17 -15.32 65.97 -41.14
CA CYS A 17 -14.10 65.22 -40.85
C CYS A 17 -14.15 64.38 -39.56
N MET A 18 -15.19 64.51 -38.74
CA MET A 18 -15.32 63.77 -37.49
C MET A 18 -15.97 62.39 -37.70
N VAL A 19 -15.60 61.41 -36.90
CA VAL A 19 -16.31 60.12 -36.80
C VAL A 19 -17.73 60.36 -36.25
N ALA A 20 -18.65 59.45 -36.54
CA ALA A 20 -20.01 59.51 -36.01
C ALA A 20 -20.00 59.43 -34.47
N CYS A 21 -20.27 60.56 -33.81
CA CYS A 21 -20.30 60.67 -32.36
C CYS A 21 -21.31 61.74 -31.90
N ARG A 22 -21.60 61.76 -30.60
CA ARG A 22 -22.55 62.73 -30.01
C ARG A 22 -22.10 64.19 -30.26
N ASP A 23 -20.79 64.45 -30.23
CA ASP A 23 -20.24 65.79 -30.46
C ASP A 23 -20.44 66.25 -31.90
N LYS A 24 -20.32 65.36 -32.89
CA LYS A 24 -20.63 65.66 -34.30
C LYS A 24 -22.07 66.13 -34.48
N ILE A 25 -23.04 65.49 -33.80
CA ILE A 25 -24.45 65.93 -33.79
C ILE A 25 -24.59 67.30 -33.13
N LEU A 26 -23.90 67.53 -32.01
CA LEU A 26 -23.93 68.80 -31.30
C LEU A 26 -23.39 69.95 -32.17
N ILE A 27 -22.32 69.69 -32.93
CA ILE A 27 -21.74 70.65 -33.86
C ILE A 27 -22.71 70.99 -34.99
N TYR A 28 -23.36 69.99 -35.62
CA TYR A 28 -24.41 70.26 -36.63
C TYR A 28 -25.62 71.00 -36.05
N ARG A 29 -26.00 70.75 -34.79
CA ARG A 29 -27.07 71.50 -34.10
C ARG A 29 -26.67 72.96 -33.85
N LYS A 30 -25.43 73.21 -33.43
CA LYS A 30 -24.88 74.56 -33.25
C LYS A 30 -24.80 75.30 -34.58
N ALA A 31 -24.28 74.65 -35.63
CA ALA A 31 -24.24 75.21 -36.98
C ALA A 31 -25.65 75.53 -37.52
N LEU A 32 -26.63 74.64 -37.28
CA LEU A 32 -28.03 74.88 -37.62
C LEU A 32 -28.60 76.13 -36.94
N ALA A 33 -28.31 76.33 -35.65
CA ALA A 33 -28.78 77.51 -34.90
C ALA A 33 -28.18 78.80 -35.46
N SER A 34 -26.88 78.80 -35.78
CA SER A 34 -26.20 79.95 -36.38
C SER A 34 -26.68 80.24 -37.81
N PHE A 35 -26.88 79.23 -38.67
CA PHE A 35 -27.40 79.43 -40.02
C PHE A 35 -28.86 79.91 -40.06
N LYS A 36 -29.67 79.57 -39.05
CA LYS A 36 -31.05 80.10 -38.91
C LYS A 36 -31.09 81.59 -38.58
N GLN A 37 -30.09 82.11 -37.86
CA GLN A 37 -30.01 83.55 -37.56
C GLN A 37 -29.74 84.39 -38.81
N ILE A 38 -29.24 83.77 -39.89
CA ILE A 38 -28.88 84.40 -41.16
C ILE A 38 -29.58 83.72 -42.34
N GLU A 39 -30.82 83.27 -42.15
CA GLU A 39 -31.51 82.34 -43.07
C GLU A 39 -31.63 82.83 -44.52
N ASP A 40 -31.87 84.12 -44.73
CA ASP A 40 -32.02 84.76 -46.06
C ASP A 40 -30.67 85.18 -46.68
N TYR A 41 -29.55 84.88 -46.02
CA TYR A 41 -28.22 85.26 -46.47
C TYR A 41 -27.53 84.12 -47.21
N LYS A 42 -27.23 84.33 -48.50
CA LYS A 42 -26.55 83.35 -49.38
C LYS A 42 -27.23 81.97 -49.31
N ASP A 43 -26.44 80.90 -49.23
CA ASP A 43 -26.90 79.52 -49.19
C ASP A 43 -27.23 79.03 -47.77
N SER A 44 -27.43 79.92 -46.79
CA SER A 44 -27.67 79.54 -45.38
C SER A 44 -28.90 78.63 -45.22
N LYS A 45 -29.96 78.84 -46.00
CA LYS A 45 -31.14 77.96 -46.06
C LYS A 45 -30.83 76.55 -46.56
N HIS A 46 -29.86 76.41 -47.48
CA HIS A 46 -29.35 75.10 -47.91
C HIS A 46 -28.56 74.43 -46.77
N TYR A 47 -27.64 75.15 -46.13
CA TYR A 47 -26.89 74.62 -44.98
C TYR A 47 -27.78 74.24 -43.78
N CYS A 48 -28.87 74.95 -43.54
CA CYS A 48 -29.88 74.56 -42.55
C CYS A 48 -30.52 73.19 -42.86
N ARG A 49 -30.73 72.85 -44.14
CA ARG A 49 -31.25 71.53 -44.54
C ARG A 49 -30.18 70.46 -44.37
N GLU A 50 -28.96 70.74 -44.82
CA GLU A 50 -27.84 69.83 -44.69
C GLU A 50 -27.46 69.56 -43.23
N CYS A 51 -27.44 70.55 -42.34
CA CYS A 51 -27.20 70.34 -40.91
C CYS A 51 -28.21 69.38 -40.28
N ARG A 52 -29.51 69.51 -40.62
CA ARG A 52 -30.56 68.59 -40.15
C ARG A 52 -30.35 67.18 -40.70
N LYS A 53 -30.06 67.07 -42.00
CA LYS A 53 -29.81 65.79 -42.69
C LYS A 53 -28.58 65.09 -42.12
N ARG A 54 -27.45 65.79 -42.01
CA ARG A 54 -26.18 65.27 -41.46
C ARG A 54 -26.30 64.91 -39.99
N ALA A 55 -27.01 65.70 -39.18
CA ALA A 55 -27.29 65.35 -37.78
C ALA A 55 -28.18 64.09 -37.65
N LYS A 56 -29.16 63.91 -38.54
CA LYS A 56 -30.00 62.70 -38.58
C LYS A 56 -29.19 61.49 -39.02
N GLN A 57 -28.38 61.62 -40.08
CA GLN A 57 -27.50 60.56 -40.58
C GLN A 57 -26.48 60.15 -39.51
N THR A 58 -25.84 61.11 -38.86
CA THR A 58 -24.87 60.85 -37.79
C THR A 58 -25.51 60.07 -36.62
N ARG A 59 -26.79 60.30 -36.29
CA ARG A 59 -27.49 59.49 -35.28
C ARG A 59 -27.68 58.04 -35.73
N LEU A 60 -27.99 57.82 -37.01
CA LEU A 60 -28.11 56.48 -37.58
C LEU A 60 -26.76 55.77 -37.61
N ASP A 61 -25.69 56.47 -37.99
CA ASP A 61 -24.33 55.93 -38.03
C ASP A 61 -23.83 55.54 -36.63
N ILE A 62 -24.14 56.34 -35.59
CA ILE A 62 -23.83 55.97 -34.20
C ILE A 62 -24.56 54.68 -33.79
N LYS A 63 -25.85 54.56 -34.12
CA LYS A 63 -26.62 53.35 -33.83
C LYS A 63 -26.08 52.14 -34.60
N ALA A 64 -25.70 52.32 -35.87
CA ALA A 64 -25.08 51.28 -36.70
C ALA A 64 -23.76 50.78 -36.10
N ASN A 65 -22.85 51.69 -35.75
CA ASN A 65 -21.55 51.35 -35.16
C ASN A 65 -21.70 50.66 -33.79
N ALA A 66 -22.64 51.13 -32.96
CA ALA A 66 -22.92 50.51 -31.66
C ALA A 66 -23.54 49.12 -31.82
N TYR A 67 -24.41 48.91 -32.81
CA TYR A 67 -24.98 47.62 -33.15
C TYR A 67 -23.91 46.63 -33.65
N GLU A 68 -23.03 47.06 -34.55
CA GLU A 68 -21.92 46.23 -35.04
C GLU A 68 -20.94 45.86 -33.91
N ALA A 69 -20.65 46.80 -33.02
CA ALA A 69 -19.83 46.53 -31.83
C ALA A 69 -20.47 45.49 -30.90
N ALA A 70 -21.79 45.56 -30.70
CA ALA A 70 -22.54 44.59 -29.89
C ALA A 70 -22.54 43.19 -30.54
N LEU A 71 -22.72 43.10 -31.86
CA LEU A 71 -22.60 41.84 -32.61
C LEU A 71 -21.22 41.21 -32.45
N LYS A 72 -20.15 42.01 -32.55
CA LYS A 72 -18.78 41.53 -32.38
C LYS A 72 -18.51 41.03 -30.96
N LYS A 73 -19.14 41.61 -29.94
CA LYS A 73 -19.05 41.10 -28.57
C LYS A 73 -19.81 39.79 -28.41
N LEU A 74 -21.02 39.70 -28.96
CA LEU A 74 -21.81 38.46 -28.93
C LEU A 74 -21.09 37.31 -29.64
N SER A 75 -20.49 37.55 -30.82
CA SER A 75 -19.76 36.52 -31.57
C SER A 75 -18.51 36.02 -30.84
N ASN A 76 -17.91 36.86 -30.00
CA ASN A 76 -16.71 36.55 -29.23
C ASN A 76 -16.99 36.14 -27.77
N ALA A 77 -18.26 36.01 -27.38
CA ALA A 77 -18.64 35.69 -26.02
C ALA A 77 -18.16 34.28 -25.64
N LYS A 78 -17.39 34.18 -24.54
CA LYS A 78 -16.86 32.91 -24.03
C LYS A 78 -17.44 32.52 -22.67
N ASN A 79 -18.06 33.46 -21.98
CA ASN A 79 -18.60 33.29 -20.65
C ASN A 79 -19.90 34.10 -20.49
N THR A 80 -20.56 33.94 -19.35
CA THR A 80 -21.82 34.63 -19.03
C THR A 80 -21.68 36.15 -18.97
N ARG A 81 -20.55 36.67 -18.47
CA ARG A 81 -20.31 38.13 -18.40
C ARG A 81 -20.21 38.75 -19.78
N ASP A 82 -19.60 38.07 -20.75
CA ASP A 82 -19.50 38.58 -22.13
C ASP A 82 -20.90 38.70 -22.76
N CYS A 83 -21.81 37.77 -22.45
CA CYS A 83 -23.21 37.84 -22.87
C CYS A 83 -23.94 39.01 -22.22
N ASP A 84 -23.75 39.23 -20.90
CA ASP A 84 -24.39 40.34 -20.17
C ASP A 84 -24.00 41.70 -20.77
N VAL A 85 -22.71 41.88 -21.09
CA VAL A 85 -22.21 43.11 -21.71
C VAL A 85 -22.77 43.31 -23.11
N ALA A 86 -22.91 42.25 -23.92
CA ALA A 86 -23.51 42.35 -25.24
C ALA A 86 -25.01 42.64 -25.18
N GLU A 87 -25.74 42.01 -24.24
CA GLU A 87 -27.16 42.23 -24.00
C GLU A 87 -27.46 43.68 -23.64
N GLU A 88 -26.69 44.27 -22.70
CA GLU A 88 -26.86 45.67 -22.29
C GLU A 88 -26.71 46.63 -23.48
N GLN A 89 -25.75 46.36 -24.37
CA GLN A 89 -25.52 47.15 -25.57
C GLN A 89 -26.66 47.03 -26.59
N PHE A 90 -27.24 45.85 -26.77
CA PHE A 90 -28.41 45.67 -27.62
C PHE A 90 -29.67 46.32 -27.02
N ARG A 91 -29.86 46.25 -25.69
CA ARG A 91 -30.98 46.93 -25.01
C ARG A 91 -30.90 48.46 -25.15
N ALA A 92 -29.71 49.03 -25.10
CA ALA A 92 -29.48 50.47 -25.26
C ALA A 92 -29.82 51.02 -26.67
N LEU A 93 -30.00 50.14 -27.66
CA LEU A 93 -30.36 50.52 -29.03
C LEU A 93 -31.86 50.56 -29.31
N GLU A 94 -32.68 50.08 -28.35
CA GLU A 94 -34.15 50.04 -28.42
C GLU A 94 -34.64 49.35 -29.72
N ASP A 95 -35.44 50.03 -30.54
CA ASP A 95 -36.07 49.50 -31.76
C ASP A 95 -35.17 49.58 -33.01
N TYR A 96 -33.85 49.75 -32.84
CA TYR A 96 -32.95 49.80 -33.99
C TYR A 96 -32.71 48.38 -34.55
N GLN A 97 -33.18 48.14 -35.78
CA GLN A 97 -33.09 46.82 -36.42
C GLN A 97 -33.73 45.72 -35.56
N ASP A 98 -33.06 44.58 -35.37
CA ASP A 98 -33.51 43.44 -34.57
C ASP A 98 -32.82 43.39 -33.19
N SER A 99 -32.40 44.53 -32.66
CA SER A 99 -31.69 44.64 -31.38
C SER A 99 -32.38 43.91 -30.21
N PRO A 100 -33.72 43.98 -30.03
CA PRO A 100 -34.41 43.20 -28.99
C PRO A 100 -34.26 41.69 -29.17
N ASN A 101 -34.33 41.18 -30.41
CA ASN A 101 -34.14 39.76 -30.71
C ASN A 101 -32.69 39.32 -30.45
N MET A 102 -31.72 40.20 -30.71
CA MET A 102 -30.31 39.92 -30.42
C MET A 102 -30.03 39.92 -28.91
N ALA A 103 -30.67 40.80 -28.14
CA ALA A 103 -30.62 40.76 -26.68
C ALA A 103 -31.20 39.46 -26.11
N GLU A 104 -32.30 38.96 -26.68
CA GLU A 104 -32.87 37.66 -26.30
C GLU A 104 -31.91 36.49 -26.64
N LYS A 105 -31.23 36.55 -27.79
CA LYS A 105 -30.17 35.57 -28.12
C LYS A 105 -29.03 35.58 -27.11
N CYS A 106 -28.64 36.75 -26.57
CA CYS A 106 -27.63 36.84 -25.50
C CYS A 106 -28.08 36.06 -24.25
N LEU A 107 -29.33 36.21 -23.84
CA LEU A 107 -29.91 35.48 -22.70
C LEU A 107 -29.91 33.96 -22.93
N GLN A 108 -30.32 33.52 -24.13
CA GLN A 108 -30.28 32.10 -24.50
C GLN A 108 -28.85 31.54 -24.49
N LEU A 109 -27.86 32.31 -24.97
CA LEU A 109 -26.45 31.91 -24.95
C LEU A 109 -25.91 31.85 -23.51
N LYS A 110 -26.31 32.81 -22.66
CA LYS A 110 -25.97 32.84 -21.23
C LYS A 110 -26.47 31.58 -20.51
N GLU A 111 -27.73 31.20 -20.71
CA GLU A 111 -28.28 29.97 -20.15
C GLU A 111 -27.49 28.73 -20.61
N LYS A 112 -27.06 28.69 -21.88
CA LYS A 112 -26.23 27.59 -22.39
C LYS A 112 -24.88 27.52 -21.68
N PHE A 113 -24.25 28.66 -21.40
CA PHE A 113 -22.99 28.71 -20.63
C PHE A 113 -23.19 28.28 -19.17
N GLU A 114 -24.25 28.74 -18.49
CA GLU A 114 -24.57 28.33 -17.12
C GLU A 114 -24.82 26.81 -17.03
N LYS A 115 -25.66 26.28 -17.94
CA LYS A 115 -25.90 24.82 -18.04
C LYS A 115 -24.62 24.05 -18.32
N LYS A 116 -23.70 24.59 -19.14
CA LYS A 116 -22.38 23.97 -19.41
C LYS A 116 -21.48 23.98 -18.17
N ILE A 117 -21.46 25.07 -17.39
CA ILE A 117 -20.69 25.17 -16.14
C ILE A 117 -21.23 24.17 -15.11
N ILE A 118 -22.55 24.12 -14.91
CA ILE A 118 -23.20 23.17 -13.99
C ILE A 118 -22.89 21.74 -14.39
N ARG A 119 -23.03 21.39 -15.68
CA ARG A 119 -22.68 20.06 -16.20
C ARG A 119 -21.21 19.71 -16.00
N GLY A 120 -20.29 20.66 -16.23
CA GLY A 120 -18.86 20.48 -16.01
C GLY A 120 -18.51 20.24 -14.54
N ASN A 121 -19.09 21.02 -13.63
CA ASN A 121 -18.91 20.83 -12.19
C ASN A 121 -19.52 19.52 -11.70
N MET A 122 -20.72 19.16 -12.17
CA MET A 122 -21.35 17.87 -11.88
C MET A 122 -20.47 16.70 -12.34
N MET A 123 -19.85 16.78 -13.53
CA MET A 123 -18.90 15.76 -14.00
C MET A 123 -17.67 15.66 -13.10
N ARG A 124 -17.09 16.77 -12.64
CA ARG A 124 -15.95 16.76 -11.71
C ARG A 124 -16.31 16.10 -10.38
N VAL A 125 -17.49 16.42 -9.83
CA VAL A 125 -17.99 15.80 -8.60
C VAL A 125 -18.23 14.30 -8.79
N MET A 126 -18.84 13.89 -9.91
CA MET A 126 -19.06 12.48 -10.23
C MET A 126 -17.74 11.70 -10.35
N ILE A 127 -16.73 12.28 -10.99
CA ILE A 127 -15.39 11.69 -11.08
C ILE A 127 -14.76 11.56 -9.69
N ALA A 128 -14.84 12.60 -8.85
CA ALA A 128 -14.30 12.55 -7.49
C ALA A 128 -14.98 11.46 -6.64
N VAL A 129 -16.31 11.34 -6.70
CA VAL A 129 -17.07 10.28 -6.01
C VAL A 129 -16.67 8.90 -6.52
N PHE A 130 -16.53 8.74 -7.84
CA PHE A 130 -16.11 7.47 -8.44
C PHE A 130 -14.71 7.03 -7.95
N VAL A 131 -13.75 7.96 -7.85
CA VAL A 131 -12.42 7.67 -7.31
C VAL A 131 -12.49 7.23 -5.85
N VAL A 132 -13.33 7.88 -5.03
CA VAL A 132 -13.52 7.50 -3.62
C VAL A 132 -14.15 6.11 -3.50
N VAL A 133 -15.18 5.81 -4.29
CA VAL A 133 -15.84 4.49 -4.30
C VAL A 133 -14.87 3.39 -4.75
N LEU A 134 -14.06 3.64 -5.79
CA LEU A 134 -12.99 2.72 -6.21
C LEU A 134 -11.95 2.49 -5.12
N PHE A 135 -11.57 3.56 -4.40
CA PHE A 135 -10.64 3.43 -3.28
C PHE A 135 -11.22 2.57 -2.16
N ILE A 136 -12.47 2.82 -1.76
CA ILE A 136 -13.17 2.03 -0.75
C ILE A 136 -13.28 0.57 -1.21
N SER A 137 -13.66 0.31 -2.47
CA SER A 137 -13.80 -1.05 -2.99
C SER A 137 -12.46 -1.81 -2.98
N CYS A 138 -11.34 -1.15 -3.26
CA CYS A 138 -10.00 -1.75 -3.20
C CYS A 138 -9.57 -2.17 -1.78
N THR A 139 -10.16 -1.58 -0.74
CA THR A 139 -9.86 -1.94 0.65
C THR A 139 -10.73 -3.07 1.19
N THR A 140 -11.82 -3.42 0.49
CA THR A 140 -12.75 -4.47 0.91
C THR A 140 -12.09 -5.85 0.96
N THR A 141 -12.53 -6.67 1.91
CA THR A 141 -12.09 -8.05 2.11
C THR A 141 -12.23 -8.88 0.83
N SER A 142 -13.34 -8.72 0.10
CA SER A 142 -13.58 -9.39 -1.18
C SER A 142 -12.52 -9.07 -2.25
N PHE A 143 -12.11 -7.80 -2.37
CA PHE A 143 -11.09 -7.39 -3.34
C PHE A 143 -9.70 -7.87 -2.93
N LYS A 144 -9.36 -7.79 -1.64
CA LYS A 144 -8.10 -8.37 -1.10
C LYS A 144 -8.00 -9.86 -1.43
N TYR A 145 -9.08 -10.61 -1.28
CA TYR A 145 -9.16 -12.03 -1.64
C TYR A 145 -8.96 -12.27 -3.14
N LEU A 146 -9.62 -11.49 -4.01
CA LEU A 146 -9.42 -11.58 -5.47
C LEU A 146 -7.95 -11.34 -5.85
N ARG A 147 -7.33 -10.31 -5.23
CA ARG A 147 -5.93 -9.99 -5.46
C ARG A 147 -4.98 -11.09 -4.95
N ALA A 148 -5.29 -11.70 -3.80
CA ALA A 148 -4.51 -12.82 -3.27
C ALA A 148 -4.53 -14.01 -4.24
N ARG A 149 -5.70 -14.35 -4.79
CA ARG A 149 -5.83 -15.38 -5.83
C ARG A 149 -5.01 -15.06 -7.08
N ALA A 150 -5.05 -13.82 -7.54
CA ALA A 150 -4.27 -13.39 -8.71
C ALA A 150 -2.76 -13.54 -8.47
N TYR A 151 -2.26 -13.17 -7.28
CA TYR A 151 -0.85 -13.39 -6.93
C TYR A 151 -0.48 -14.88 -6.84
N LYS A 152 -1.36 -15.71 -6.27
CA LYS A 152 -1.17 -17.18 -6.24
C LYS A 152 -1.05 -17.72 -7.66
N THR A 153 -1.97 -17.37 -8.56
CA THR A 153 -1.93 -17.85 -9.96
C THR A 153 -0.71 -17.37 -10.74
N ALA A 154 -0.12 -16.24 -10.36
CA ALA A 154 1.12 -15.73 -10.92
C ALA A 154 2.39 -16.35 -10.29
N GLY A 155 2.26 -17.27 -9.34
CA GLY A 155 3.40 -17.86 -8.60
C GLY A 155 4.08 -16.88 -7.62
N MET A 156 3.43 -15.75 -7.31
CA MET A 156 3.92 -14.74 -6.37
C MET A 156 3.45 -15.06 -4.95
N TYR A 157 3.81 -16.25 -4.45
CA TYR A 157 3.29 -16.79 -3.20
C TYR A 157 3.54 -15.90 -1.98
N ASN A 158 4.70 -15.25 -1.87
CA ASN A 158 4.99 -14.30 -0.78
C ASN A 158 3.93 -13.18 -0.68
N MET A 159 3.52 -12.62 -1.82
CA MET A 159 2.45 -11.60 -1.85
C MET A 159 1.08 -12.20 -1.53
N ALA A 160 0.79 -13.41 -2.02
CA ALA A 160 -0.46 -14.11 -1.73
C ALA A 160 -0.60 -14.43 -0.23
N ILE A 161 0.43 -15.01 0.39
CA ILE A 161 0.50 -15.31 1.84
C ILE A 161 0.20 -14.06 2.67
N LYS A 162 0.85 -12.93 2.36
CA LYS A 162 0.61 -11.65 3.06
C LYS A 162 -0.82 -11.16 2.99
N LEU A 163 -1.55 -11.48 1.92
CA LEU A 163 -2.95 -11.10 1.78
C LEU A 163 -3.89 -12.09 2.44
N TYR A 164 -3.67 -13.39 2.25
CA TYR A 164 -4.47 -14.43 2.90
C TYR A 164 -4.37 -14.38 4.42
N ALA A 165 -3.18 -14.10 4.98
CA ALA A 165 -3.00 -13.88 6.41
C ALA A 165 -3.83 -12.70 6.96
N LYS A 166 -4.16 -11.69 6.12
CA LYS A 166 -5.02 -10.55 6.52
C LYS A 166 -6.51 -10.83 6.34
N LEU A 167 -6.86 -11.90 5.63
CA LEU A 167 -8.25 -12.29 5.35
C LEU A 167 -8.79 -13.25 6.41
N ASP A 168 -7.90 -13.90 7.17
CA ASP A 168 -8.23 -14.79 8.28
C ASP A 168 -9.26 -15.86 7.85
N THR A 169 -10.43 -15.91 8.47
CA THR A 169 -11.49 -16.89 8.20
C THR A 169 -12.39 -16.57 7.01
N TYR A 170 -12.08 -15.53 6.22
CA TYR A 170 -12.89 -15.17 5.05
C TYR A 170 -12.80 -16.23 3.93
N LYS A 171 -13.91 -16.89 3.62
CA LYS A 171 -13.99 -17.98 2.62
C LYS A 171 -13.01 -19.10 2.96
N ASP A 172 -12.23 -19.55 1.99
CA ASP A 172 -11.20 -20.58 2.06
C ASP A 172 -9.80 -19.97 2.27
N SER A 173 -9.71 -18.72 2.79
CA SER A 173 -8.42 -18.01 2.92
C SER A 173 -7.40 -18.75 3.78
N GLU A 174 -7.83 -19.45 4.83
CA GLU A 174 -6.96 -20.27 5.67
C GLU A 174 -6.36 -21.46 4.90
N SER A 175 -7.20 -22.21 4.19
CA SER A 175 -6.75 -23.32 3.33
C SER A 175 -5.83 -22.81 2.21
N MET A 176 -6.18 -21.67 1.58
CA MET A 176 -5.36 -21.03 0.56
C MET A 176 -4.03 -20.51 1.11
N LEU A 177 -3.98 -20.09 2.37
CA LEU A 177 -2.77 -19.66 3.05
C LEU A 177 -1.82 -20.84 3.24
N GLN A 178 -2.32 -21.98 3.74
CA GLN A 178 -1.55 -23.22 3.90
C GLN A 178 -1.01 -23.69 2.54
N GLU A 179 -1.86 -23.74 1.51
CA GLU A 179 -1.47 -24.10 0.16
C GLU A 179 -0.37 -23.18 -0.40
N CYS A 180 -0.52 -21.85 -0.25
CA CYS A 180 0.50 -20.92 -0.73
C CYS A 180 1.83 -21.08 0.01
N LYS A 181 1.81 -21.36 1.32
CA LYS A 181 3.03 -21.63 2.09
C LYS A 181 3.71 -22.90 1.60
N TYR A 182 2.97 -23.98 1.40
CA TYR A 182 3.50 -25.24 0.87
C TYR A 182 4.20 -25.07 -0.48
N TYR A 183 3.52 -24.49 -1.48
CA TYR A 183 4.13 -24.28 -2.80
C TYR A 183 5.30 -23.30 -2.77
N TYR A 184 5.27 -22.32 -1.88
CA TYR A 184 6.40 -21.43 -1.70
C TYR A 184 7.59 -22.16 -1.05
N GLY A 185 7.34 -23.03 -0.08
CA GLY A 185 8.34 -23.91 0.53
C GLY A 185 9.00 -24.81 -0.51
N LEU A 186 8.22 -25.43 -1.40
CA LEU A 186 8.77 -26.21 -2.52
C LEU A 186 9.70 -25.37 -3.41
N LYS A 187 9.27 -24.16 -3.78
CA LYS A 187 10.09 -23.25 -4.60
C LYS A 187 11.39 -22.86 -3.91
N LEU A 188 11.37 -22.62 -2.60
CA LEU A 188 12.58 -22.30 -1.83
C LEU A 188 13.49 -23.51 -1.71
N LYS A 189 12.94 -24.70 -1.47
CA LYS A 189 13.68 -25.96 -1.48
C LYS A 189 14.40 -26.21 -2.81
N ASP A 190 13.73 -25.98 -3.93
CA ASP A 190 14.31 -26.11 -5.28
C ASP A 190 15.45 -25.10 -5.50
N ASN A 191 15.33 -23.91 -4.90
CA ASN A 191 16.38 -22.89 -4.88
C ASN A 191 17.46 -23.13 -3.81
N GLN A 192 17.41 -24.26 -3.09
CA GLN A 192 18.34 -24.62 -2.01
C GLN A 192 18.29 -23.69 -0.78
N ASP A 193 17.21 -22.92 -0.63
CA ASP A 193 16.94 -22.07 0.51
C ASP A 193 16.19 -22.85 1.61
N TYR A 194 16.92 -23.79 2.20
CA TYR A 194 16.39 -24.80 3.11
C TYR A 194 15.82 -24.24 4.43
N PRO A 195 16.45 -23.28 5.13
CA PRO A 195 15.92 -22.81 6.42
C PRO A 195 14.55 -22.13 6.28
N GLU A 196 14.38 -21.31 5.24
CA GLU A 196 13.14 -20.63 4.90
C GLU A 196 12.09 -21.62 4.37
N ALA A 197 12.50 -22.62 3.57
CA ALA A 197 11.61 -23.69 3.13
C ALA A 197 11.03 -24.47 4.31
N ARG A 198 11.89 -24.89 5.26
CA ARG A 198 11.48 -25.57 6.50
C ARG A 198 10.43 -24.76 7.26
N GLN A 199 10.67 -23.46 7.45
CA GLN A 199 9.72 -22.59 8.14
C GLN A 199 8.36 -22.53 7.42
N LEU A 200 8.33 -22.54 6.09
CA LEU A 200 7.09 -22.52 5.33
C LEU A 200 6.33 -23.84 5.43
N PHE A 201 7.01 -24.99 5.41
CA PHE A 201 6.40 -26.30 5.61
C PHE A 201 5.81 -26.42 7.02
N ALA A 202 6.57 -26.03 8.05
CA ALA A 202 6.07 -25.96 9.43
C ALA A 202 4.78 -25.14 9.56
N GLN A 203 4.72 -24.01 8.85
CA GLN A 203 3.57 -23.11 8.84
C GLN A 203 2.41 -23.56 7.93
N ALA A 204 2.65 -24.51 7.04
CA ALA A 204 1.62 -25.14 6.21
C ALA A 204 0.89 -26.25 6.98
N HIS A 205 1.42 -26.67 8.14
CA HIS A 205 0.86 -27.72 9.00
C HIS A 205 0.62 -29.02 8.20
N SER A 206 -0.47 -29.73 8.44
CA SER A 206 -0.77 -31.00 7.75
C SER A 206 -1.35 -30.82 6.34
N TYR A 207 -1.05 -29.70 5.65
CA TYR A 207 -1.44 -29.53 4.25
C TYR A 207 -0.59 -30.42 3.35
N ASN A 208 -1.24 -31.33 2.62
CA ASN A 208 -0.58 -32.28 1.73
C ASN A 208 0.51 -33.09 2.48
N ASP A 209 1.72 -33.16 1.95
CA ASP A 209 2.89 -33.83 2.55
C ASP A 209 3.86 -32.84 3.21
N SER A 210 3.37 -31.69 3.71
CA SER A 210 4.23 -30.65 4.32
C SER A 210 5.12 -31.19 5.45
N GLU A 211 4.61 -32.08 6.30
CA GLU A 211 5.40 -32.69 7.39
C GLU A 211 6.55 -33.55 6.83
N VAL A 212 6.31 -34.29 5.74
CA VAL A 212 7.34 -35.07 5.03
C VAL A 212 8.40 -34.14 4.43
N GLN A 213 7.96 -33.03 3.82
CA GLN A 213 8.85 -32.04 3.22
C GLN A 213 9.67 -31.29 4.27
N GLU A 214 9.08 -30.99 5.44
CA GLU A 214 9.79 -30.40 6.58
C GLU A 214 10.91 -31.32 7.05
N ALA A 215 10.59 -32.58 7.40
CA ALA A 215 11.57 -33.55 7.88
C ALA A 215 12.70 -33.79 6.86
N ALA A 216 12.37 -33.88 5.55
CA ALA A 216 13.36 -34.04 4.50
C ALA A 216 14.32 -32.82 4.40
N VAL A 217 13.80 -31.61 4.55
CA VAL A 217 14.61 -30.39 4.54
C VAL A 217 15.47 -30.28 5.81
N GLU A 218 14.94 -30.69 6.97
CA GLU A 218 15.70 -30.73 8.22
C GLU A 218 16.91 -31.67 8.14
N GLN A 219 16.76 -32.84 7.54
CA GLN A 219 17.90 -33.74 7.29
C GLN A 219 18.99 -33.07 6.43
N ILE A 220 18.60 -32.34 5.38
CA ILE A 220 19.53 -31.61 4.52
C ILE A 220 20.23 -30.49 5.32
N ILE A 221 19.49 -29.74 6.14
CA ILE A 221 20.03 -28.70 7.01
C ILE A 221 21.06 -29.32 7.97
N VAL A 222 20.71 -30.41 8.66
CA VAL A 222 21.62 -31.10 9.57
C VAL A 222 22.86 -31.57 8.83
N ARG A 223 22.71 -32.21 7.66
CA ARG A 223 23.84 -32.71 6.85
C ARG A 223 24.80 -31.59 6.45
N ASN A 224 24.29 -30.45 6.02
CA ASN A 224 25.09 -29.34 5.50
C ASN A 224 25.64 -28.40 6.58
N THR A 225 25.08 -28.41 7.80
CA THR A 225 25.49 -27.52 8.89
C THR A 225 26.74 -28.05 9.61
N GLU A 226 27.72 -27.20 9.88
CA GLU A 226 28.95 -27.60 10.57
C GLU A 226 28.72 -28.01 12.04
N ILE A 227 29.62 -28.84 12.58
CA ILE A 227 29.66 -29.16 14.02
C ILE A 227 29.82 -27.86 14.84
N GLY A 228 29.15 -27.77 15.99
CA GLY A 228 29.10 -26.61 16.86
C GLY A 228 28.12 -25.51 16.40
N LYS A 229 27.45 -25.68 15.26
CA LYS A 229 26.41 -24.74 14.78
C LYS A 229 25.01 -25.20 15.17
N LYS A 230 24.07 -24.24 15.12
CA LYS A 230 22.69 -24.44 15.55
C LYS A 230 21.78 -24.84 14.40
N VAL A 231 20.85 -25.73 14.70
CA VAL A 231 19.75 -26.15 13.82
C VAL A 231 18.42 -26.11 14.57
N VAL A 232 17.30 -26.16 13.85
CA VAL A 232 15.95 -26.21 14.40
C VAL A 232 15.26 -27.46 13.89
N ILE A 233 14.76 -28.28 14.81
CA ILE A 233 14.05 -29.55 14.56
C ILE A 233 12.98 -29.70 15.64
N GLY A 234 11.76 -30.09 15.29
CA GLY A 234 10.64 -30.25 16.24
C GLY A 234 10.26 -28.96 16.95
N GLY A 235 10.50 -27.81 16.32
CA GLY A 235 10.34 -26.50 16.96
C GLY A 235 11.37 -26.19 18.06
N HIS A 236 12.36 -27.05 18.29
CA HIS A 236 13.42 -26.86 19.27
C HIS A 236 14.73 -26.43 18.61
N SER A 237 15.54 -25.64 19.31
CA SER A 237 16.89 -25.29 18.86
C SER A 237 17.92 -26.26 19.42
N TRP A 238 18.74 -26.81 18.53
CA TRP A 238 19.78 -27.79 18.83
C TRP A 238 21.15 -27.29 18.36
N THR A 239 22.22 -27.83 18.92
CA THR A 239 23.60 -27.67 18.44
C THR A 239 24.14 -29.03 18.03
N ILE A 240 24.81 -29.09 16.88
CA ILE A 240 25.43 -30.34 16.38
C ILE A 240 26.70 -30.61 17.17
N LEU A 241 26.75 -31.72 17.91
CA LEU A 241 27.94 -32.14 18.66
C LEU A 241 28.87 -33.03 17.85
N ASP A 242 28.32 -33.96 17.07
CA ASP A 242 29.10 -34.92 16.31
C ASP A 242 28.33 -35.39 15.06
N LYS A 243 29.07 -35.93 14.08
CA LYS A 243 28.53 -36.55 12.86
C LYS A 243 29.30 -37.82 12.53
N LYS A 244 28.64 -38.97 12.63
CA LYS A 244 29.23 -40.30 12.37
C LYS A 244 28.21 -41.20 11.70
N ASN A 245 28.65 -42.03 10.75
CA ASN A 245 27.84 -43.07 10.12
C ASN A 245 26.47 -42.59 9.59
N ASP A 246 26.46 -41.44 8.90
CA ASP A 246 25.24 -40.78 8.37
C ASP A 246 24.22 -40.35 9.44
N ALA A 247 24.64 -40.29 10.71
CA ALA A 247 23.88 -39.77 11.84
C ALA A 247 24.56 -38.54 12.45
N ALA A 248 23.79 -37.70 13.13
CA ALA A 248 24.28 -36.56 13.88
C ALA A 248 23.84 -36.65 15.34
N LEU A 249 24.76 -36.39 16.27
CA LEU A 249 24.44 -36.20 17.69
C LEU A 249 24.14 -34.72 17.92
N LEU A 250 22.98 -34.43 18.51
CA LEU A 250 22.50 -33.06 18.72
C LEU A 250 22.25 -32.83 20.21
N ILE A 251 22.56 -31.63 20.71
CA ILE A 251 22.21 -31.20 22.06
C ILE A 251 21.25 -30.02 22.05
N LYS A 252 20.22 -30.06 22.90
CA LYS A 252 19.21 -29.01 23.01
C LYS A 252 19.82 -27.75 23.64
N ASN A 253 19.68 -26.60 22.98
CA ASN A 253 20.26 -25.33 23.45
C ASN A 253 19.58 -24.75 24.71
N ARG A 254 18.35 -25.18 25.02
CA ARG A 254 17.58 -24.71 26.16
C ARG A 254 17.22 -25.89 27.04
N ALA A 255 17.74 -25.91 28.26
CA ALA A 255 17.40 -26.90 29.26
C ALA A 255 15.88 -26.96 29.48
N LEU A 256 15.37 -28.17 29.77
CA LEU A 256 13.99 -28.38 30.17
C LEU A 256 13.80 -27.81 31.58
N ALA A 257 12.80 -26.95 31.76
CA ALA A 257 12.56 -26.31 33.04
C ALA A 257 11.92 -27.27 34.05
N ASN A 258 12.30 -27.15 35.32
CA ASN A 258 11.69 -27.86 36.46
C ASN A 258 11.72 -29.40 36.33
N MET A 259 12.78 -29.94 35.73
CA MET A 259 12.97 -31.39 35.63
C MET A 259 13.88 -31.90 36.75
N THR A 260 13.34 -32.76 37.61
CA THR A 260 14.14 -33.60 38.52
C THR A 260 14.65 -34.82 37.77
N PHE A 261 15.79 -35.37 38.21
CA PHE A 261 16.29 -36.64 37.67
C PHE A 261 15.30 -37.79 37.93
N HIS A 262 14.85 -37.89 39.18
CA HIS A 262 13.81 -38.81 39.61
C HIS A 262 12.82 -38.12 40.56
N ASN A 263 11.56 -38.55 40.56
CA ASN A 263 10.48 -37.90 41.32
C ASN A 263 10.43 -38.30 42.80
N ALA A 264 11.15 -39.35 43.18
CA ALA A 264 11.30 -39.81 44.56
C ALA A 264 12.75 -39.70 45.02
N LEU A 265 12.97 -39.62 46.34
CA LEU A 265 14.30 -39.62 46.96
C LEU A 265 14.69 -41.06 47.34
N GLU A 266 15.06 -41.85 46.34
CA GLU A 266 15.44 -43.25 46.48
C GLU A 266 16.58 -43.62 45.52
N ASN A 267 17.13 -44.82 45.68
CA ASN A 267 18.20 -45.30 44.81
C ASN A 267 17.62 -45.49 43.40
N VAL A 268 18.25 -44.88 42.40
CA VAL A 268 17.72 -44.89 41.04
C VAL A 268 18.84 -44.78 40.02
N THR A 269 18.74 -45.60 38.97
CA THR A 269 19.63 -45.57 37.81
C THR A 269 19.00 -44.79 36.66
N TRP A 270 19.77 -44.47 35.61
CA TRP A 270 19.23 -43.86 34.40
C TRP A 270 18.05 -44.66 33.81
N GLU A 271 18.19 -45.99 33.74
CA GLU A 271 17.20 -46.93 33.20
C GLU A 271 15.80 -46.73 33.80
N HIS A 272 15.75 -46.50 35.11
CA HIS A 272 14.52 -46.39 35.90
C HIS A 272 14.14 -44.95 36.27
N SER A 273 14.94 -43.96 35.88
CA SER A 273 14.69 -42.55 36.18
C SER A 273 13.37 -42.05 35.55
N SER A 274 12.67 -41.15 36.25
CA SER A 274 11.43 -40.56 35.70
C SER A 274 11.75 -39.60 34.56
N LEU A 275 12.93 -38.98 34.57
CA LEU A 275 13.38 -38.11 33.49
C LEU A 275 13.59 -38.87 32.17
N ARG A 276 14.23 -40.05 32.20
CA ARG A 276 14.36 -40.89 30.99
C ARG A 276 13.01 -41.25 30.39
N GLN A 277 12.05 -41.62 31.25
CA GLN A 277 10.68 -41.95 30.81
C GLN A 277 9.98 -40.76 30.18
N TYR A 278 10.10 -39.56 30.78
CA TYR A 278 9.57 -38.33 30.21
C TYR A 278 10.17 -38.01 28.84
N LEU A 279 11.51 -38.07 28.73
CA LEU A 279 12.24 -37.75 27.50
C LEU A 279 11.86 -38.67 26.33
N ASN A 280 11.66 -39.97 26.59
CA ASN A 280 11.34 -40.96 25.56
C ASN A 280 9.83 -41.18 25.37
N ARG A 281 8.98 -40.38 26.03
CA ARG A 281 7.51 -40.41 25.87
C ARG A 281 6.98 -39.01 25.61
N GLU A 282 6.63 -38.28 26.68
CA GLU A 282 5.97 -36.97 26.60
C GLU A 282 6.77 -35.95 25.79
N PHE A 283 8.09 -35.93 25.92
CA PHE A 283 8.92 -35.03 25.13
C PHE A 283 8.95 -35.42 23.65
N MET A 284 8.95 -36.72 23.33
CA MET A 284 8.86 -37.21 21.95
C MET A 284 7.55 -36.78 21.27
N ASP A 285 6.46 -36.59 22.02
CA ASP A 285 5.18 -36.11 21.48
C ASP A 285 5.20 -34.66 21.00
N THR A 286 6.31 -33.94 21.23
CA THR A 286 6.52 -32.60 20.65
C THR A 286 6.96 -32.63 19.18
N PHE A 287 7.33 -33.80 18.65
CA PHE A 287 7.74 -34.01 17.27
C PHE A 287 6.59 -34.62 16.44
N THR A 288 6.53 -34.27 15.16
CA THR A 288 5.67 -34.90 14.16
C THR A 288 6.07 -36.36 13.94
N GLN A 289 5.18 -37.16 13.34
CA GLN A 289 5.48 -38.55 13.03
C GLN A 289 6.69 -38.68 12.09
N GLU A 290 6.76 -37.82 11.07
CA GLU A 290 7.87 -37.78 10.10
C GLU A 290 9.21 -37.40 10.75
N GLU A 291 9.20 -36.50 11.73
CA GLU A 291 10.40 -36.19 12.51
C GLU A 291 10.80 -37.36 13.42
N LYS A 292 9.83 -38.00 14.10
CA LYS A 292 10.08 -39.16 14.98
C LYS A 292 10.78 -40.30 14.24
N GLU A 293 10.43 -40.55 12.99
CA GLU A 293 11.06 -41.58 12.15
C GLU A 293 12.53 -41.29 11.84
N ASN A 294 12.96 -40.03 11.97
CA ASN A 294 14.34 -39.59 11.78
C ASN A 294 15.14 -39.48 13.09
N ILE A 295 14.50 -39.69 14.25
CA ILE A 295 15.18 -39.73 15.55
C ILE A 295 15.58 -41.18 15.84
N LEU A 296 16.88 -41.46 15.77
CA LEU A 296 17.41 -42.82 15.89
C LEU A 296 17.26 -43.38 17.31
N LEU A 297 16.82 -44.62 17.43
CA LEU A 297 16.92 -45.39 18.67
C LEU A 297 18.39 -45.80 18.87
N SER A 298 19.05 -45.18 19.85
CA SER A 298 20.48 -45.32 20.07
C SER A 298 20.76 -46.22 21.27
N ASN A 299 21.81 -47.05 21.19
CA ASN A 299 22.33 -47.75 22.36
C ASN A 299 23.06 -46.74 23.24
N VAL A 300 22.65 -46.62 24.51
CA VAL A 300 23.25 -45.71 25.49
C VAL A 300 23.94 -46.56 26.54
N THR A 301 25.27 -46.51 26.55
CA THR A 301 26.10 -47.31 27.46
C THR A 301 26.18 -46.65 28.82
N MET A 302 25.82 -47.38 29.87
CA MET A 302 25.90 -46.92 31.26
C MET A 302 27.23 -47.33 31.89
N GLU A 303 27.85 -46.41 32.62
CA GLU A 303 29.12 -46.61 33.29
C GLU A 303 28.98 -46.32 34.79
N ASP A 304 29.67 -47.11 35.60
CA ASP A 304 29.74 -46.91 37.04
C ASP A 304 30.57 -45.67 37.38
N ASN A 305 30.18 -44.96 38.44
CA ASN A 305 31.06 -43.98 39.03
C ASN A 305 32.12 -44.72 39.87
N GLN A 306 33.28 -44.96 39.26
CA GLN A 306 34.39 -45.68 39.89
C GLN A 306 34.96 -44.94 41.11
N MET A 307 34.89 -43.60 41.14
CA MET A 307 35.40 -42.81 42.27
C MET A 307 34.60 -43.07 43.55
N TYR A 308 33.27 -43.17 43.42
CA TYR A 308 32.35 -43.35 44.55
C TYR A 308 31.78 -44.78 44.67
N GLN A 309 32.16 -45.68 43.75
CA GLN A 309 31.68 -47.07 43.69
C GLN A 309 30.15 -47.16 43.58
N VAL A 310 29.56 -46.26 42.78
CA VAL A 310 28.11 -46.24 42.52
C VAL A 310 27.83 -46.87 41.16
N ASP A 311 26.98 -47.90 41.17
CA ASP A 311 26.53 -48.63 39.98
C ASP A 311 25.75 -47.72 39.02
N GLY A 312 26.14 -47.69 37.75
CA GLY A 312 25.47 -46.94 36.69
C GLY A 312 24.16 -47.59 36.22
N GLY A 313 23.97 -48.86 36.52
CA GLY A 313 22.86 -49.68 36.04
C GLY A 313 23.07 -50.21 34.62
N ASN A 314 22.03 -50.79 34.03
CA ASN A 314 22.13 -51.42 32.72
C ASN A 314 22.13 -50.40 31.58
N ASP A 315 22.78 -50.77 30.48
CA ASP A 315 22.67 -50.10 29.18
C ASP A 315 21.20 -49.97 28.74
N THR A 316 20.88 -48.85 28.08
CA THR A 316 19.54 -48.55 27.60
C THR A 316 19.50 -48.37 26.09
N LYS A 317 18.28 -48.33 25.54
CA LYS A 317 18.01 -47.85 24.19
C LYS A 317 17.09 -46.65 24.25
N ASP A 318 17.57 -45.51 23.78
CA ASP A 318 16.91 -44.22 23.93
C ASP A 318 16.91 -43.43 22.61
N HIS A 319 15.82 -42.73 22.34
CA HIS A 319 15.73 -41.72 21.27
C HIS A 319 16.31 -40.38 21.73
N VAL A 320 16.04 -40.02 22.99
CA VAL A 320 16.55 -38.81 23.63
C VAL A 320 17.13 -39.19 24.98
N PHE A 321 18.37 -38.76 25.23
CA PHE A 321 19.13 -39.10 26.43
C PHE A 321 19.94 -37.89 26.92
N LEU A 322 20.43 -37.98 28.16
CA LEU A 322 21.40 -37.03 28.71
C LEU A 322 22.82 -37.51 28.38
N LEU A 323 23.77 -36.59 28.22
CA LEU A 323 25.18 -36.97 28.10
C LEU A 323 25.67 -37.66 29.38
N SER A 324 26.63 -38.58 29.27
CA SER A 324 27.49 -38.96 30.39
C SER A 324 28.49 -37.86 30.73
N VAL A 325 29.20 -38.02 31.84
CA VAL A 325 30.38 -37.22 32.19
C VAL A 325 31.40 -37.23 31.05
N ASP A 326 31.82 -38.41 30.60
CA ASP A 326 32.80 -38.56 29.51
C ASP A 326 32.34 -37.90 28.20
N GLU A 327 31.07 -38.05 27.83
CA GLU A 327 30.52 -37.40 26.63
C GLU A 327 30.48 -35.87 26.80
N ALA A 328 30.14 -35.37 27.99
CA ALA A 328 30.12 -33.93 28.26
C ALA A 328 31.53 -33.31 28.19
N GLU A 329 32.56 -34.02 28.66
CA GLU A 329 33.95 -33.62 28.53
C GLU A 329 34.42 -33.71 27.06
N GLN A 330 34.11 -34.80 26.37
CA GLN A 330 34.47 -35.02 24.98
C GLN A 330 33.95 -33.90 24.06
N TYR A 331 32.73 -33.42 24.31
CA TYR A 331 32.08 -32.40 23.48
C TYR A 331 32.15 -30.98 24.05
N ALA A 332 32.95 -30.75 25.10
CA ALA A 332 33.00 -29.48 25.81
C ALA A 332 33.29 -28.25 24.91
N ASP A 333 34.13 -28.42 23.89
CA ASP A 333 34.54 -27.35 22.96
C ASP A 333 33.42 -26.87 22.03
N VAL A 334 32.44 -27.74 21.74
CA VAL A 334 31.35 -27.47 20.78
C VAL A 334 30.00 -27.31 21.47
N MET A 335 29.87 -27.79 22.70
CA MET A 335 28.66 -27.72 23.49
C MET A 335 28.34 -26.26 23.88
N PRO A 336 27.07 -25.81 23.76
CA PRO A 336 26.69 -24.50 24.27
C PRO A 336 26.96 -24.37 25.77
N THR A 337 27.35 -23.18 26.23
CA THR A 337 27.53 -22.93 27.66
C THR A 337 26.21 -23.05 28.40
N CYS A 338 26.14 -23.97 29.36
CA CYS A 338 25.02 -24.12 30.28
C CYS A 338 24.96 -22.90 31.21
N LYS A 339 23.78 -22.27 31.26
CA LYS A 339 23.47 -21.14 32.17
C LYS A 339 22.80 -21.59 33.47
N VAL A 340 22.45 -22.86 33.53
CA VAL A 340 21.74 -23.50 34.65
C VAL A 340 22.28 -24.90 34.82
N ASN A 341 22.16 -25.44 36.03
CA ASN A 341 22.54 -26.80 36.31
C ASN A 341 21.71 -27.77 35.44
N THR A 342 22.39 -28.68 34.75
CA THR A 342 21.76 -29.62 33.82
C THR A 342 22.24 -31.03 34.13
N TRP A 343 21.31 -31.96 34.30
CA TRP A 343 21.62 -33.35 34.63
C TRP A 343 22.47 -34.03 33.56
N LEU A 344 23.35 -34.92 34.02
CA LEU A 344 24.02 -35.95 33.24
C LEU A 344 23.39 -37.30 33.63
N ARG A 345 23.50 -38.30 32.75
CA ARG A 345 23.00 -39.66 33.07
C ARG A 345 23.93 -40.44 33.99
N SER A 346 25.19 -40.03 34.13
CA SER A 346 26.16 -40.67 35.00
C SER A 346 25.72 -40.60 36.48
N PRO A 347 25.97 -41.67 37.27
CA PRO A 347 25.65 -41.67 38.69
C PRO A 347 26.56 -40.70 39.46
N GLY A 348 25.98 -40.05 40.47
CA GLY A 348 26.73 -39.16 41.37
C GLY A 348 27.43 -39.92 42.49
N SER A 349 27.79 -39.18 43.54
CA SER A 349 28.52 -39.71 44.70
C SER A 349 27.74 -40.65 45.62
N ASP A 350 26.41 -40.69 45.52
CA ASP A 350 25.51 -41.62 46.23
C ASP A 350 24.45 -42.19 45.27
N PRO A 351 23.95 -43.43 45.47
CA PRO A 351 22.93 -44.03 44.59
C PRO A 351 21.62 -43.24 44.42
N LYS A 352 21.37 -42.21 45.24
CA LYS A 352 20.22 -41.30 45.12
C LYS A 352 20.53 -40.02 44.35
N THR A 353 21.76 -39.86 43.86
CA THR A 353 22.26 -38.65 43.19
C THR A 353 22.75 -38.96 41.79
N ALA A 354 22.68 -37.97 40.91
CA ALA A 354 23.18 -38.04 39.55
C ALA A 354 24.15 -36.87 39.32
N SER A 355 25.15 -37.10 38.47
CA SER A 355 26.07 -36.06 38.06
C SER A 355 25.34 -34.96 37.28
N PHE A 356 25.89 -33.75 37.27
CA PHE A 356 25.32 -32.63 36.54
C PHE A 356 26.41 -31.66 36.05
N LEU A 357 26.09 -30.91 35.01
CA LEU A 357 26.87 -29.76 34.56
C LEU A 357 26.41 -28.52 35.35
N ALA A 358 27.32 -27.92 36.10
CA ALA A 358 27.13 -26.59 36.68
C ALA A 358 27.28 -25.49 35.61
N GLU A 359 26.99 -24.24 35.99
CA GLU A 359 27.19 -23.09 35.11
C GLU A 359 28.63 -23.05 34.57
N GLY A 360 28.77 -22.87 33.25
CA GLY A 360 30.08 -22.91 32.59
C GLY A 360 30.55 -24.30 32.14
N ASN A 361 29.66 -25.29 32.10
CA ASN A 361 29.94 -26.67 31.68
C ASN A 361 30.92 -27.42 32.59
N ILE A 362 30.91 -27.08 33.89
CA ILE A 362 31.75 -27.76 34.89
C ILE A 362 31.03 -29.03 35.33
N VAL A 363 31.67 -30.19 35.16
CA VAL A 363 31.14 -31.47 35.63
C VAL A 363 31.18 -31.53 37.17
N MET A 364 30.08 -31.97 37.77
CA MET A 364 29.92 -32.22 39.20
C MET A 364 29.34 -33.63 39.39
N GLU A 365 29.93 -34.41 40.30
CA GLU A 365 29.53 -35.79 40.65
C GLU A 365 29.07 -35.91 42.11
#